data_AF-A0A370F8D8-F1
#
_entry.id   AF-A0A370F8D8-F1
#
_cell.length_a   1.000
_cell.length_b   1.000
_cell.length_c   1.000
_cell.angle_alpha   90.00
_cell.angle_beta   90.00
_cell.angle_gamma   90.00
#
_symmetry.space_group_name_H-M   'P 1'
#
loop_
_entity.id
_entity.type
_entity.pdbx_description
1 polymer ?
#
loop_
_entity_poly.entity_id
_entity_poly.type
_entity_poly.pdbx_seq_one_letter_code
_entity_poly.pdbx_strand_id
1 'polypeptide(L)'
;MSALPPRWTTAELAADAEAAAAQFRVERLAVSDSWDVHYKAARRKFEQLFEKLSDLNPGEINEGSLSEAYGLGLGEALRYLAGPPISDDDLRVIADVDSIAPGVLSRDPVALQKVFGVIERVIDPHRFPWMQDGGAPSEQQREAALLASSVLLAAQRIATERRNDGKESQETRVKDYLRSLGFEEVPPGAIKTMMRGPQVKQFCAECMLGERKADVVLRLHDERLMPIECKVSNSATNSIKRLNNDAAVKAVYWIQQFGALQVVPAAVLGGVFKVLSLEQAQARGLSLFWSHDLEKLGAFIESTA
;
A
#
# COMPACT_ATOMS: atom_id res chain seq x y z
N MET A 1 9.61 18.21 34.89
CA MET A 1 10.47 18.37 33.70
C MET A 1 9.99 17.36 32.69
N SER A 2 9.63 17.78 31.47
CA SER A 2 9.17 16.85 30.42
C SER A 2 10.26 15.84 30.07
N ALA A 3 9.92 14.55 30.02
CA ALA A 3 10.85 13.51 29.59
C ALA A 3 11.29 13.75 28.15
N LEU A 4 12.60 13.64 27.90
CA LEU A 4 13.15 13.74 26.57
C LEU A 4 12.87 12.45 25.80
N PRO A 5 12.52 12.52 24.50
CA PRO A 5 12.43 11.32 23.68
C PRO A 5 13.77 10.57 23.65
N PRO A 6 13.75 9.23 23.60
CA PRO A 6 14.96 8.44 23.63
C PRO A 6 15.86 8.78 22.43
N ARG A 7 17.17 8.81 22.70
CA ARG A 7 18.20 8.85 21.67
C ARG A 7 19.00 7.56 21.72
N TRP A 8 18.82 6.74 20.72
CA TRP A 8 19.49 5.45 20.60
C TRP A 8 20.92 5.63 20.12
N THR A 9 21.81 4.84 20.70
CA THR A 9 23.19 4.71 20.24
C THR A 9 23.26 3.96 18.92
N THR A 10 24.38 4.10 18.20
CA THR A 10 24.66 3.33 16.98
C THR A 10 24.51 1.81 17.20
N ALA A 11 24.94 1.31 18.35
CA ALA A 11 24.87 -0.11 18.69
C ALA A 11 23.42 -0.59 18.88
N GLU A 12 22.58 0.19 19.58
CA GLU A 12 21.16 -0.13 19.74
C GLU A 12 20.42 -0.06 18.40
N LEU A 13 20.67 0.98 17.60
CA LEU A 13 20.10 1.10 16.25
C LEU A 13 20.50 -0.07 15.35
N ALA A 14 21.74 -0.55 15.44
CA ALA A 14 22.21 -1.70 14.68
C ALA A 14 21.51 -2.99 15.13
N ALA A 15 21.42 -3.22 16.45
CA ALA A 15 20.76 -4.40 17.00
C ALA A 15 19.27 -4.46 16.62
N ASP A 16 18.53 -3.36 16.78
CA ASP A 16 17.12 -3.31 16.42
C ASP A 16 16.91 -3.42 14.90
N ALA A 17 17.79 -2.83 14.07
CA ALA A 17 17.72 -2.98 12.62
C ALA A 17 17.98 -4.43 12.18
N GLU A 18 18.88 -5.15 12.85
CA GLU A 18 19.13 -6.56 12.59
C GLU A 18 17.93 -7.43 12.99
N ALA A 19 17.34 -7.18 14.17
CA ALA A 19 16.14 -7.87 14.63
C ALA A 19 14.95 -7.66 13.67
N ALA A 20 14.70 -6.41 13.26
CA ALA A 20 13.65 -6.08 12.31
C ALA A 20 13.88 -6.75 10.94
N ALA A 21 15.13 -6.80 10.46
CA ALA A 21 15.47 -7.50 9.23
C ALA A 21 15.32 -9.02 9.35
N ALA A 22 15.62 -9.61 10.51
CA ALA A 22 15.40 -11.02 10.78
C ALA A 22 13.91 -11.37 10.76
N GLN A 23 13.08 -10.58 11.43
CA GLN A 23 11.62 -10.75 11.39
C GLN A 23 11.08 -10.63 9.96
N PHE A 24 11.54 -9.63 9.19
CA PHE A 24 11.16 -9.49 7.78
C PHE A 24 11.52 -10.73 6.94
N ARG A 25 12.69 -11.36 7.17
CA ARG A 25 13.05 -12.60 6.48
C ARG A 25 12.11 -13.74 6.84
N VAL A 26 11.79 -13.91 8.12
CA VAL A 26 10.85 -14.94 8.59
C VAL A 26 9.47 -14.75 7.96
N GLU A 27 8.92 -13.53 8.02
CA GLU A 27 7.61 -13.21 7.44
C GLU A 27 7.57 -13.45 5.92
N ARG A 28 8.66 -13.16 5.20
CA ARG A 28 8.74 -13.33 3.74
C ARG A 28 8.87 -14.79 3.30
N LEU A 29 9.44 -15.64 4.16
CA LEU A 29 9.64 -17.05 3.91
C LEU A 29 8.56 -17.93 4.54
N ALA A 30 7.68 -17.35 5.35
CA ALA A 30 6.55 -18.05 5.95
C ALA A 30 5.67 -18.66 4.84
N VAL A 31 5.34 -19.93 5.00
CA VAL A 31 4.39 -20.61 4.12
C VAL A 31 3.03 -19.95 4.31
N SER A 32 2.42 -19.52 3.21
CA SER A 32 1.05 -19.01 3.21
C SER A 32 0.29 -19.50 2.00
N ASP A 33 -1.01 -19.66 2.16
CA ASP A 33 -1.92 -20.04 1.07
C ASP A 33 -2.25 -18.85 0.16
N SER A 34 -1.71 -17.65 0.45
CA SER A 34 -1.97 -16.42 -0.33
C SER A 34 -1.68 -16.62 -1.82
N TRP A 35 -0.59 -17.33 -2.17
CA TRP A 35 -0.31 -17.63 -3.58
C TRP A 35 -1.42 -18.43 -4.25
N ASP A 36 -1.84 -19.53 -3.64
CA ASP A 36 -2.87 -20.40 -4.18
C ASP A 36 -4.23 -19.69 -4.23
N VAL A 37 -4.58 -18.90 -3.21
CA VAL A 37 -5.80 -18.08 -3.17
C VAL A 37 -5.83 -17.08 -4.33
N HIS A 38 -4.77 -16.30 -4.53
CA HIS A 38 -4.71 -15.33 -5.63
C HIS A 38 -4.69 -16.00 -6.99
N TYR A 39 -3.98 -17.12 -7.13
CA TYR A 39 -3.96 -17.90 -8.36
C TYR A 39 -5.36 -18.43 -8.71
N LYS A 40 -6.06 -19.09 -7.78
CA LYS A 40 -7.41 -19.62 -8.01
C LYS A 40 -8.41 -18.50 -8.32
N ALA A 41 -8.30 -17.37 -7.64
CA ALA A 41 -9.16 -16.20 -7.91
C ALA A 41 -8.89 -15.60 -9.30
N ALA A 42 -7.62 -15.49 -9.70
CA ALA A 42 -7.23 -15.02 -11.03
C ALA A 42 -7.70 -16.00 -12.12
N ARG A 43 -7.50 -17.31 -11.91
CA ARG A 43 -7.94 -18.37 -12.81
C ARG A 43 -9.43 -18.32 -13.07
N ARG A 44 -10.24 -18.25 -12.01
CA ARG A 44 -11.70 -18.10 -12.13
C ARG A 44 -12.10 -16.86 -12.93
N LYS A 45 -11.40 -15.73 -12.74
CA LYS A 45 -11.66 -14.50 -13.50
C LYS A 45 -11.37 -14.67 -14.99
N PHE A 46 -10.25 -15.28 -15.34
CA PHE A 46 -9.91 -15.51 -16.75
C PHE A 46 -10.80 -16.56 -17.40
N GLU A 47 -11.18 -17.63 -16.69
CA GLU A 47 -12.14 -18.61 -17.19
C GLU A 47 -13.48 -17.95 -17.52
N GLN A 48 -14.01 -17.12 -16.62
CA GLN A 48 -15.24 -16.36 -16.88
C GLN A 48 -15.07 -15.38 -18.05
N LEU A 49 -13.92 -14.71 -18.15
CA LEU A 49 -13.68 -13.78 -19.26
C LEU A 49 -13.62 -14.50 -20.60
N PHE A 50 -12.93 -15.64 -20.67
CA PHE A 50 -12.83 -16.47 -21.86
C PHE A 50 -14.21 -17.00 -22.25
N GLU A 51 -14.99 -17.52 -21.31
CA GLU A 51 -16.36 -17.96 -21.58
C GLU A 51 -17.23 -16.82 -22.15
N LYS A 52 -17.11 -15.61 -21.60
CA LYS A 52 -17.91 -14.46 -22.05
C LYS A 52 -17.48 -13.88 -23.39
N LEU A 53 -16.21 -14.02 -23.74
CA LEU A 53 -15.64 -13.49 -24.98
C LEU A 53 -15.30 -14.59 -25.99
N SER A 54 -15.96 -15.75 -25.89
CA SER A 54 -15.77 -16.90 -26.79
C SER A 54 -14.30 -17.28 -26.97
N ASP A 55 -13.59 -17.49 -25.86
CA ASP A 55 -12.16 -17.76 -25.78
C ASP A 55 -11.28 -16.73 -26.50
N LEU A 56 -11.75 -15.48 -26.55
CA LEU A 56 -11.14 -14.40 -27.32
C LEU A 56 -11.07 -14.74 -28.81
N ASN A 57 -12.13 -15.29 -29.39
CA ASN A 57 -12.24 -15.43 -30.84
C ASN A 57 -12.57 -14.06 -31.45
N PRO A 58 -11.69 -13.44 -32.27
CA PRO A 58 -11.90 -12.07 -32.78
C PRO A 58 -13.24 -11.87 -33.48
N GLY A 59 -13.74 -12.90 -34.19
CA GLY A 59 -15.01 -12.84 -34.92
C GLY A 59 -16.27 -12.90 -34.04
N GLU A 60 -16.13 -13.23 -32.75
CA GLU A 60 -17.26 -13.40 -31.83
C GLU A 60 -17.32 -12.31 -30.74
N ILE A 61 -16.23 -11.57 -30.55
CA ILE A 61 -16.20 -10.44 -29.61
C ILE A 61 -17.05 -9.30 -30.16
N ASN A 62 -18.08 -8.92 -29.39
CA ASN A 62 -19.00 -7.85 -29.73
C ASN A 62 -19.33 -6.97 -28.52
N GLU A 63 -19.95 -5.82 -28.77
CA GLU A 63 -20.29 -4.84 -27.74
C GLU A 63 -21.11 -5.44 -26.57
N GLY A 64 -22.04 -6.35 -26.87
CA GLY A 64 -22.85 -7.02 -25.84
C GLY A 64 -21.99 -7.86 -24.91
N SER A 65 -21.11 -8.70 -25.48
CA SER A 65 -20.17 -9.54 -24.70
C SER A 65 -19.20 -8.70 -23.86
N LEU A 66 -18.74 -7.56 -24.38
CA LEU A 66 -17.85 -6.64 -23.67
C LEU A 66 -18.58 -5.92 -22.52
N SER A 67 -19.80 -5.45 -22.76
CA SER A 67 -20.61 -4.79 -21.74
C SER A 67 -20.94 -5.75 -20.59
N GLU A 68 -21.29 -7.00 -20.92
CA GLU A 68 -21.53 -8.04 -19.92
C GLU A 68 -20.27 -8.35 -19.11
N ALA A 69 -19.11 -8.52 -19.76
CA ALA A 69 -17.85 -8.77 -19.08
C ALA A 69 -17.50 -7.63 -18.08
N TYR A 70 -17.70 -6.37 -18.47
CA TYR A 70 -17.53 -5.24 -17.55
C TYR A 70 -18.58 -5.24 -16.43
N GLY A 71 -19.84 -5.55 -16.72
CA GLY A 71 -20.92 -5.67 -15.72
C GLY A 71 -20.63 -6.72 -14.66
N LEU A 72 -19.91 -7.79 -15.01
CA LEU A 72 -19.45 -8.84 -14.11
C LEU A 72 -18.17 -8.47 -13.33
N GLY A 73 -17.61 -7.28 -13.54
CA GLY A 73 -16.39 -6.83 -12.88
C GLY A 73 -15.11 -7.43 -13.44
N LEU A 74 -15.11 -7.90 -14.70
CA LEU A 74 -13.95 -8.50 -15.36
C LEU A 74 -13.00 -7.48 -16.01
N GLY A 75 -13.21 -6.17 -15.79
CA GLY A 75 -12.38 -5.11 -16.36
C GLY A 75 -10.88 -5.23 -16.02
N GLU A 76 -10.54 -5.71 -14.82
CA GLU A 76 -9.14 -6.00 -14.47
C GLU A 76 -8.55 -7.12 -15.33
N ALA A 77 -9.30 -8.19 -15.58
CA ALA A 77 -8.85 -9.30 -16.42
C ALA A 77 -8.67 -8.86 -17.88
N LEU A 78 -9.60 -8.03 -18.39
CA LEU A 78 -9.50 -7.39 -19.72
C LEU A 78 -8.21 -6.59 -19.87
N ARG A 79 -7.87 -5.74 -18.90
CA ARG A 79 -6.61 -4.98 -18.91
C ARG A 79 -5.36 -5.84 -18.91
N TYR A 80 -5.45 -7.03 -18.33
CA TYR A 80 -4.36 -7.98 -18.27
C TYR A 80 -4.24 -8.86 -19.52
N LEU A 81 -5.15 -8.74 -20.49
CA LEU A 81 -4.95 -9.30 -21.83
C LEU A 81 -3.82 -8.57 -22.58
N ALA A 82 -3.58 -7.29 -22.27
CA ALA A 82 -2.50 -6.52 -22.86
C ALA A 82 -1.11 -7.06 -22.48
N GLY A 83 -0.17 -6.95 -23.41
CA GLY A 83 1.26 -7.25 -23.22
C GLY A 83 2.11 -6.00 -23.48
N PRO A 84 2.55 -5.26 -22.44
CA PRO A 84 2.36 -5.48 -21.00
C PRO A 84 0.96 -5.08 -20.48
N PRO A 85 0.55 -5.53 -19.27
CA PRO A 85 -0.71 -5.11 -18.64
C PRO A 85 -0.81 -3.59 -18.45
N ILE A 86 -2.01 -3.05 -18.64
CA ILE A 86 -2.27 -1.61 -18.51
C ILE A 86 -2.95 -1.29 -17.17
N SER A 87 -2.56 -0.21 -16.51
CA SER A 87 -3.22 0.26 -15.29
C SER A 87 -4.58 0.90 -15.58
N ASP A 88 -5.42 1.06 -14.55
CA ASP A 88 -6.71 1.75 -14.68
C ASP A 88 -6.52 3.21 -15.13
N ASP A 89 -5.55 3.92 -14.54
CA ASP A 89 -5.27 5.32 -14.88
C ASP A 89 -4.71 5.48 -16.30
N ASP A 90 -3.78 4.61 -16.71
CA ASP A 90 -3.21 4.66 -18.06
C ASP A 90 -4.26 4.35 -19.12
N LEU A 91 -5.09 3.33 -18.89
CA LEU A 91 -6.14 2.97 -19.84
C LEU A 91 -7.14 4.11 -20.04
N ARG A 92 -7.55 4.78 -18.96
CA ARG A 92 -8.45 5.94 -19.03
C ARG A 92 -7.85 7.05 -19.91
N VAL A 93 -6.56 7.34 -19.73
CA VAL A 93 -5.86 8.38 -20.49
C VAL A 93 -5.69 7.97 -21.95
N ILE A 94 -5.24 6.75 -22.23
CA ILE A 94 -4.97 6.28 -23.59
C ILE A 94 -6.26 6.11 -24.39
N ALA A 95 -7.32 5.62 -23.76
CA ALA A 95 -8.63 5.44 -24.39
C ALA A 95 -9.40 6.76 -24.54
N ASP A 96 -8.95 7.86 -23.92
CA ASP A 96 -9.63 9.15 -23.96
C ASP A 96 -11.10 9.03 -23.50
N VAL A 97 -11.28 8.59 -22.25
CA VAL A 97 -12.58 8.43 -21.59
C VAL A 97 -12.56 9.06 -20.20
N ASP A 98 -13.70 9.57 -19.74
CA ASP A 98 -13.80 10.22 -18.41
C ASP A 98 -13.76 9.21 -17.25
N SER A 99 -14.23 7.99 -17.49
CA SER A 99 -14.34 6.95 -16.48
C SER A 99 -14.26 5.55 -17.07
N ILE A 100 -13.63 4.64 -16.35
CA ILE A 100 -13.60 3.20 -16.63
C ILE A 100 -14.32 2.39 -15.54
N ALA A 101 -15.05 3.07 -14.65
CA ALA A 101 -15.82 2.40 -13.60
C ALA A 101 -16.88 1.47 -14.23
N PRO A 102 -17.02 0.20 -13.76
CA PRO A 102 -17.89 -0.79 -14.40
C PRO A 102 -19.34 -0.32 -14.62
N GLY A 103 -19.94 0.34 -13.61
CA GLY A 103 -21.31 0.84 -13.69
C GLY A 103 -21.52 2.04 -14.63
N VAL A 104 -20.43 2.73 -15.01
CA VAL A 104 -20.47 3.82 -16.00
C VAL A 104 -20.17 3.26 -17.38
N LEU A 105 -19.04 2.55 -17.53
CA LEU A 105 -18.55 2.07 -18.81
C LEU A 105 -19.48 1.04 -19.46
N SER A 106 -20.12 0.15 -18.68
CA SER A 106 -21.10 -0.82 -19.22
C SER A 106 -22.32 -0.17 -19.89
N ARG A 107 -22.59 1.10 -19.59
CA ARG A 107 -23.73 1.88 -20.10
C ARG A 107 -23.35 2.92 -21.15
N ASP A 108 -22.05 3.01 -21.47
CA ASP A 108 -21.51 3.92 -22.48
C ASP A 108 -20.82 3.11 -23.59
N PRO A 109 -21.57 2.71 -24.63
CA PRO A 109 -21.04 1.98 -25.78
C PRO A 109 -19.81 2.63 -26.43
N VAL A 110 -19.80 3.96 -26.54
CA VAL A 110 -18.74 4.69 -27.23
C VAL A 110 -17.46 4.62 -26.42
N ALA A 111 -17.55 4.86 -25.10
CA ALA A 111 -16.41 4.73 -24.20
C ALA A 111 -15.92 3.28 -24.12
N LEU A 112 -16.83 2.30 -24.08
CA LEU A 112 -16.49 0.88 -24.05
C LEU A 112 -15.71 0.44 -25.30
N GLN A 113 -16.14 0.87 -26.49
CA GLN A 113 -15.44 0.62 -27.75
C GLN A 113 -14.05 1.25 -27.78
N LYS A 114 -13.91 2.50 -27.33
CA LYS A 114 -12.60 3.17 -27.20
C LYS A 114 -11.65 2.36 -26.30
N VAL A 115 -12.13 1.95 -25.13
CA VAL A 115 -11.37 1.17 -24.17
C VAL A 115 -10.94 -0.18 -24.74
N PHE A 116 -11.86 -0.92 -25.35
CA PHE A 116 -11.54 -2.22 -25.93
C PHE A 116 -10.58 -2.09 -27.12
N GLY A 117 -10.75 -1.08 -27.98
CA GLY A 117 -9.86 -0.83 -29.11
C GLY A 117 -8.41 -0.57 -28.69
N VAL A 118 -8.18 0.00 -27.50
CA VAL A 118 -6.83 0.11 -26.93
C VAL A 118 -6.29 -1.27 -26.54
N ILE A 119 -7.09 -2.08 -25.84
CA ILE A 119 -6.70 -3.41 -25.37
C ILE A 119 -6.42 -4.35 -26.56
N GLU A 120 -7.28 -4.35 -27.56
CA GLU A 120 -7.15 -5.16 -28.77
C GLU A 120 -5.84 -4.85 -29.50
N ARG A 121 -5.49 -3.57 -29.63
CA ARG A 121 -4.26 -3.13 -30.30
C ARG A 121 -2.97 -3.58 -29.62
N VAL A 122 -3.02 -3.82 -28.31
CA VAL A 122 -1.86 -4.20 -27.49
C VAL A 122 -2.03 -5.56 -26.82
N ILE A 123 -2.96 -6.38 -27.31
CA ILE A 123 -3.17 -7.72 -26.79
C ILE A 123 -1.88 -8.52 -26.92
N ASP A 124 -1.55 -9.31 -25.89
CA ASP A 124 -0.27 -10.02 -25.83
C ASP A 124 -0.23 -11.15 -26.89
N PRO A 125 0.57 -11.03 -27.97
CA PRO A 125 0.58 -12.02 -29.05
C PRO A 125 1.23 -13.34 -28.62
N HIS A 126 1.98 -13.36 -27.51
CA HIS A 126 2.59 -14.59 -27.00
C HIS A 126 1.61 -15.41 -26.16
N ARG A 127 0.65 -14.74 -25.49
CA ARG A 127 -0.41 -15.41 -24.74
C ARG A 127 -1.64 -15.70 -25.60
N PHE A 128 -1.95 -14.85 -26.57
CA PHE A 128 -3.15 -14.93 -27.40
C PHE A 128 -2.81 -14.93 -28.90
N PRO A 129 -1.97 -15.85 -29.41
CA PRO A 129 -1.49 -15.81 -30.80
C PRO A 129 -2.63 -15.85 -31.84
N TRP A 130 -3.73 -16.56 -31.53
CA TRP A 130 -4.87 -16.69 -32.43
C TRP A 130 -5.63 -15.38 -32.69
N MET A 131 -5.46 -14.37 -31.82
CA MET A 131 -6.05 -13.04 -32.03
C MET A 131 -5.47 -12.35 -33.28
N GLN A 132 -4.22 -12.66 -33.65
CA GLN A 132 -3.62 -12.17 -34.90
C GLN A 132 -3.99 -13.05 -36.09
N ASP A 133 -4.12 -14.36 -35.88
CA ASP A 133 -4.44 -15.33 -36.93
C ASP A 133 -5.93 -15.31 -37.32
N GLY A 134 -6.78 -14.64 -36.53
CA GLY A 134 -8.20 -14.42 -36.86
C GLY A 134 -9.10 -15.65 -36.66
N GLY A 135 -8.76 -16.53 -35.71
CA GLY A 135 -9.49 -17.77 -35.48
C GLY A 135 -9.64 -18.14 -34.01
N ALA A 136 -10.35 -19.24 -33.75
CA ALA A 136 -10.52 -19.79 -32.41
C ALA A 136 -9.23 -20.50 -31.92
N PRO A 137 -8.91 -20.43 -30.62
CA PRO A 137 -7.78 -21.16 -30.07
C PRO A 137 -7.99 -22.67 -30.10
N SER A 138 -6.89 -23.42 -30.19
CA SER A 138 -6.87 -24.82 -29.76
C SER A 138 -7.02 -24.93 -28.23
N GLU A 139 -7.46 -26.10 -27.75
CA GLU A 139 -7.55 -26.38 -26.31
C GLU A 139 -6.21 -26.13 -25.59
N GLN A 140 -5.09 -26.50 -26.22
CA GLN A 140 -3.75 -26.27 -25.67
C GLN A 140 -3.41 -24.79 -25.57
N GLN A 141 -3.71 -23.99 -26.61
CA GLN A 141 -3.50 -22.55 -26.60
C GLN A 141 -4.36 -21.87 -25.54
N ARG A 142 -5.63 -22.27 -25.44
CA ARG A 142 -6.58 -21.79 -24.44
C ARG A 142 -6.06 -22.04 -23.02
N GLU A 143 -5.69 -23.27 -22.70
CA GLU A 143 -5.18 -23.62 -21.37
C GLU A 143 -3.86 -22.93 -21.03
N ALA A 144 -2.94 -22.81 -22.00
CA ALA A 144 -1.70 -22.07 -21.82
C ALA A 144 -1.96 -20.59 -21.52
N ALA A 145 -2.88 -19.95 -22.24
CA ALA A 145 -3.23 -18.55 -22.04
C ALA A 145 -3.91 -18.31 -20.69
N LEU A 146 -4.81 -19.20 -20.28
CA LEU A 146 -5.45 -19.15 -18.96
C LEU A 146 -4.40 -19.29 -17.85
N LEU A 147 -3.50 -20.27 -17.93
CA LEU A 147 -2.42 -20.45 -16.96
C LEU A 147 -1.52 -19.19 -16.88
N ALA A 148 -1.00 -18.73 -18.02
CA ALA A 148 -0.09 -17.59 -18.08
C ALA A 148 -0.73 -16.31 -17.53
N SER A 149 -1.98 -16.04 -17.91
CA SER A 149 -2.71 -14.84 -17.46
C SER A 149 -3.05 -14.91 -15.97
N SER A 150 -3.41 -16.10 -15.47
CA SER A 150 -3.69 -16.32 -14.05
C SER A 150 -2.45 -16.10 -13.19
N VAL A 151 -1.30 -16.65 -13.61
CA VAL A 151 -0.02 -16.45 -12.91
C VAL A 151 0.39 -14.98 -12.92
N LEU A 152 0.25 -14.29 -14.07
CA LEU A 152 0.59 -12.87 -14.20
C LEU A 152 -0.22 -12.00 -13.23
N LEU A 153 -1.54 -12.18 -13.20
CA LEU A 153 -2.42 -11.42 -12.31
C LEU A 153 -2.19 -11.77 -10.83
N ALA A 154 -2.02 -13.06 -10.50
CA ALA A 154 -1.74 -13.49 -9.14
C ALA A 154 -0.41 -12.90 -8.62
N ALA A 155 0.64 -12.92 -9.44
CA ALA A 155 1.93 -12.33 -9.09
C ALA A 155 1.83 -10.82 -8.82
N GLN A 156 1.08 -10.07 -9.64
CA GLN A 156 0.87 -8.65 -9.43
C GLN A 156 0.07 -8.35 -8.15
N ARG A 157 -0.97 -9.15 -7.87
CA ARG A 157 -1.78 -9.02 -6.66
C ARG A 157 -0.97 -9.28 -5.40
N ILE A 158 -0.20 -10.36 -5.36
CA ILE A 158 0.68 -10.68 -4.23
C ILE A 158 1.75 -9.63 -4.05
N ALA A 159 2.33 -9.12 -5.13
CA ALA A 159 3.30 -8.03 -5.05
C ALA A 159 2.67 -6.77 -4.43
N THR A 160 1.38 -6.53 -4.65
CA THR A 160 0.63 -5.37 -4.13
C THR A 160 0.19 -5.60 -2.68
N GLU A 161 -0.41 -6.74 -2.36
CA GLU A 161 -0.75 -7.18 -1.00
C GLU A 161 0.47 -7.09 -0.08
N ARG A 162 1.59 -7.71 -0.47
CA ARG A 162 2.84 -7.66 0.29
C ARG A 162 3.43 -6.25 0.47
N ARG A 163 3.00 -5.26 -0.31
CA ARG A 163 3.36 -3.84 -0.12
C ARG A 163 2.41 -3.14 0.86
N ASN A 164 1.14 -3.51 0.86
CA ASN A 164 0.10 -2.89 1.67
C ASN A 164 0.01 -3.50 3.08
N ASP A 165 0.05 -4.83 3.21
CA ASP A 165 -0.03 -5.55 4.48
C ASP A 165 1.02 -5.08 5.48
N GLY A 166 2.26 -4.83 5.00
CA GLY A 166 3.31 -4.30 5.86
C GLY A 166 2.94 -2.95 6.47
N LYS A 167 2.32 -2.06 5.68
CA LYS A 167 1.92 -0.72 6.14
C LYS A 167 0.69 -0.80 7.06
N GLU A 168 -0.39 -1.43 6.60
CA GLU A 168 -1.66 -1.47 7.33
C GLU A 168 -1.58 -2.29 8.62
N SER A 169 -0.83 -3.39 8.62
CA SER A 169 -0.60 -4.18 9.84
C SER A 169 0.21 -3.39 10.85
N GLN A 170 1.19 -2.58 10.43
CA GLN A 170 2.01 -1.80 11.34
C GLN A 170 1.20 -0.67 12.00
N GLU A 171 0.43 0.09 11.22
CA GLU A 171 -0.44 1.14 11.77
C GLU A 171 -1.48 0.56 12.73
N THR A 172 -2.10 -0.57 12.36
CA THR A 172 -3.05 -1.28 13.23
C THR A 172 -2.39 -1.72 14.52
N ARG A 173 -1.19 -2.31 14.46
CA ARG A 173 -0.43 -2.72 15.66
C ARG A 173 -0.13 -1.55 16.59
N VAL A 174 0.25 -0.38 16.06
CA VAL A 174 0.48 0.82 16.88
C VAL A 174 -0.81 1.27 17.56
N LYS A 175 -1.92 1.36 16.82
CA LYS A 175 -3.22 1.76 17.39
C LYS A 175 -3.71 0.79 18.46
N ASP A 176 -3.64 -0.51 18.19
CA ASP A 176 -4.02 -1.55 19.15
C ASP A 176 -3.17 -1.49 20.42
N TYR A 177 -1.86 -1.26 20.25
CA TYR A 177 -0.95 -1.07 21.37
C TYR A 177 -1.30 0.19 22.19
N LEU A 178 -1.57 1.33 21.56
CA LEU A 178 -2.03 2.53 22.26
C LEU A 178 -3.34 2.29 23.05
N ARG A 179 -4.31 1.57 22.46
CA ARG A 179 -5.54 1.18 23.18
C ARG A 179 -5.22 0.28 24.38
N SER A 180 -4.24 -0.62 24.27
CA SER A 180 -3.79 -1.46 25.39
C SER A 180 -3.15 -0.65 26.53
N LEU A 181 -2.57 0.52 26.24
CA LEU A 181 -2.06 1.49 27.23
C LEU A 181 -3.18 2.37 27.82
N GLY A 182 -4.44 2.14 27.44
CA GLY A 182 -5.60 2.89 27.93
C GLY A 182 -5.83 4.21 27.20
N PHE A 183 -5.28 4.39 26.01
CA PHE A 183 -5.63 5.53 25.15
C PHE A 183 -6.95 5.27 24.41
N GLU A 184 -7.76 6.32 24.29
CA GLU A 184 -9.00 6.34 23.50
C GLU A 184 -8.72 6.82 22.07
N GLU A 185 -9.25 6.10 21.07
CA GLU A 185 -9.23 6.58 19.68
C GLU A 185 -10.37 7.57 19.44
N VAL A 186 -10.05 8.77 19.00
CA VAL A 186 -11.02 9.82 18.65
C VAL A 186 -11.08 10.05 17.13
N PRO A 187 -12.19 10.59 16.59
CA PRO A 187 -12.32 10.84 15.16
C PRO A 187 -11.18 11.73 14.61
N PRO A 188 -10.60 11.39 13.44
CA PRO A 188 -9.55 12.21 12.83
C PRO A 188 -10.09 13.56 12.37
N GLY A 189 -9.27 14.61 12.54
CA GLY A 189 -9.59 15.98 12.11
C GLY A 189 -8.33 16.75 11.75
N ALA A 190 -8.48 17.87 11.06
CA ALA A 190 -7.34 18.72 10.71
C ALA A 190 -6.81 19.48 11.94
N ILE A 191 -5.59 19.14 12.37
CA ILE A 191 -4.90 19.72 13.52
C ILE A 191 -4.04 20.90 13.05
N LYS A 192 -4.66 22.08 12.95
CA LYS A 192 -3.97 23.32 12.57
C LYS A 192 -3.28 24.02 13.75
N THR A 193 -3.72 23.73 14.97
CA THR A 193 -3.15 24.23 16.22
C THR A 193 -3.13 23.11 17.24
N MET A 194 -2.24 23.20 18.24
CA MET A 194 -2.12 22.19 19.31
C MET A 194 -3.46 21.88 19.96
N MET A 195 -4.31 22.88 20.21
CA MET A 195 -5.61 22.71 20.87
C MET A 195 -6.63 21.88 20.09
N ARG A 196 -6.46 21.77 18.75
CA ARG A 196 -7.36 20.99 17.89
C ARG A 196 -6.94 19.53 17.74
N GLY A 197 -5.84 19.13 18.37
CA GLY A 197 -5.38 17.75 18.40
C GLY A 197 -6.13 16.90 19.45
N PRO A 198 -5.81 15.61 19.52
CA PRO A 198 -6.30 14.75 20.60
C PRO A 198 -5.95 15.34 21.99
N GLN A 199 -6.78 15.05 22.99
CA GLN A 199 -6.54 15.40 24.39
C GLN A 199 -5.71 14.32 25.09
N VAL A 200 -5.28 14.55 26.33
CA VAL A 200 -4.46 13.60 27.11
C VAL A 200 -5.16 12.24 27.16
N LYS A 201 -4.41 11.15 26.97
CA LYS A 201 -4.92 9.77 26.79
C LYS A 201 -5.81 9.57 25.56
N GLN A 202 -5.73 10.44 24.56
CA GLN A 202 -6.40 10.25 23.27
C GLN A 202 -5.39 10.17 22.13
N PHE A 203 -5.77 9.46 21.08
CA PHE A 203 -5.10 9.49 19.78
C PHE A 203 -6.12 9.50 18.65
N CYS A 204 -5.70 9.89 17.45
CA CYS A 204 -6.47 9.70 16.23
C CYS A 204 -5.62 8.98 15.17
N ALA A 205 -6.30 8.29 14.26
CA ALA A 205 -5.71 7.69 13.06
C ALA A 205 -5.28 8.78 12.05
N GLU A 206 -4.99 8.37 10.80
CA GLU A 206 -4.42 9.25 9.77
C GLU A 206 -5.15 10.61 9.70
N CYS A 207 -4.40 11.68 9.96
CA CYS A 207 -4.96 13.03 9.91
C CYS A 207 -3.90 14.07 9.51
N MET A 208 -4.37 15.26 9.13
CA MET A 208 -3.51 16.38 8.81
C MET A 208 -3.03 17.08 10.08
N LEU A 209 -1.72 17.13 10.30
CA LEU A 209 -1.07 17.95 11.33
C LEU A 209 -0.28 19.07 10.66
N GLY A 210 -0.81 20.29 10.75
CA GLY A 210 -0.40 21.40 9.88
C GLY A 210 -0.70 21.05 8.41
N GLU A 211 0.31 21.17 7.55
CA GLU A 211 0.22 20.82 6.13
C GLU A 211 0.80 19.45 5.78
N ARG A 212 1.03 18.58 6.77
CA ARG A 212 1.53 17.21 6.57
C ARG A 212 0.63 16.19 7.23
N LYS A 213 0.34 15.09 6.53
CA LYS A 213 -0.32 13.92 7.12
C LYS A 213 0.60 13.19 8.08
N ALA A 214 0.08 12.77 9.22
CA ALA A 214 0.67 11.79 10.12
C ALA A 214 -0.20 10.52 10.13
N ASP A 215 0.40 9.35 10.28
CA ASP A 215 -0.33 8.07 10.28
C ASP A 215 -1.12 7.89 11.60
N VAL A 216 -0.55 8.33 12.72
CA VAL A 216 -1.19 8.42 14.04
C VAL A 216 -0.78 9.72 14.72
N VAL A 217 -1.67 10.37 15.45
CA VAL A 217 -1.32 11.48 16.35
C VAL A 217 -1.89 11.20 17.73
N LEU A 218 -1.07 11.28 18.77
CA LEU A 218 -1.51 11.18 20.17
C LEU A 218 -1.08 12.39 21.00
N ARG A 219 -1.75 12.56 22.14
CA ARG A 219 -1.33 13.51 23.18
C ARG A 219 -0.58 12.77 24.29
N LEU A 220 0.67 13.14 24.51
CA LEU A 220 1.46 12.65 25.63
C LEU A 220 0.89 13.17 26.96
N HIS A 221 1.26 12.54 28.09
CA HIS A 221 0.72 12.93 29.39
C HIS A 221 1.15 14.35 29.79
N ASP A 222 2.32 14.81 29.31
CA ASP A 222 2.81 16.18 29.47
C ASP A 222 2.31 17.17 28.41
N GLU A 223 1.16 16.85 27.80
CA GLU A 223 0.44 17.67 26.83
C GLU A 223 1.11 17.92 25.48
N ARG A 224 2.29 17.35 25.21
CA ARG A 224 2.91 17.42 23.87
C ARG A 224 2.15 16.57 22.86
N LEU A 225 2.12 17.00 21.59
CA LEU A 225 1.63 16.15 20.50
C LEU A 225 2.75 15.25 19.99
N MET A 226 2.45 13.97 19.80
CA MET A 226 3.37 13.02 19.19
C MET A 226 2.76 12.53 17.87
N PRO A 227 3.11 13.12 16.72
CA PRO A 227 2.81 12.53 15.43
C PRO A 227 3.74 11.33 15.17
N ILE A 228 3.15 10.20 14.83
CA ILE A 228 3.84 8.94 14.53
C ILE A 228 3.68 8.62 13.04
N GLU A 229 4.80 8.30 12.40
CA GLU A 229 4.84 7.72 11.07
C GLU A 229 5.16 6.21 11.15
N CYS A 230 4.34 5.36 10.56
CA CYS A 230 4.59 3.93 10.43
C CYS A 230 5.34 3.66 9.13
N LYS A 231 6.62 3.28 9.23
CA LYS A 231 7.48 3.03 8.06
C LYS A 231 7.96 1.59 8.03
N VAL A 232 7.48 0.86 7.02
CA VAL A 232 8.06 -0.43 6.61
C VAL A 232 8.97 -0.26 5.40
N SER A 233 10.14 -0.88 5.44
CA SER A 233 11.05 -0.95 4.29
C SER A 233 11.47 -2.38 3.96
N ASN A 234 11.48 -2.73 2.68
CA ASN A 234 11.95 -4.02 2.19
C ASN A 234 13.46 -4.04 1.86
N SER A 235 14.11 -2.88 1.85
CA SER A 235 15.52 -2.76 1.50
C SER A 235 16.18 -1.55 2.12
N ALA A 236 17.49 -1.66 2.31
CA ALA A 236 18.35 -0.60 2.83
C ALA A 236 18.36 0.67 1.96
N THR A 237 18.12 0.54 0.65
CA THR A 237 18.05 1.70 -0.26
C THR A 237 16.69 2.37 -0.20
N ASN A 238 15.60 1.59 -0.19
CA ASN A 238 14.24 2.13 -0.09
C ASN A 238 14.01 2.83 1.27
N SER A 239 14.70 2.41 2.34
CA SER A 239 14.57 3.05 3.66
C SER A 239 14.98 4.52 3.64
N ILE A 240 15.93 4.93 2.80
CA ILE A 240 16.36 6.34 2.68
C ILE A 240 15.18 7.21 2.22
N LYS A 241 14.44 6.75 1.20
CA LYS A 241 13.26 7.44 0.69
C LYS A 241 12.16 7.51 1.75
N ARG A 242 11.89 6.38 2.43
CA ARG A 242 10.76 6.24 3.38
C ARG A 242 11.01 6.91 4.74
N LEU A 243 12.25 6.93 5.20
CA LEU A 243 12.64 7.51 6.49
C LEU A 243 13.18 8.92 6.32
N ASN A 244 14.32 9.08 5.65
CA ASN A 244 15.05 10.36 5.64
C ASN A 244 14.38 11.42 4.78
N ASN A 245 13.82 11.03 3.63
CA ASN A 245 13.20 11.97 2.68
C ASN A 245 11.70 12.15 2.90
N ASP A 246 11.09 11.39 3.81
CA ASP A 246 9.67 11.46 4.14
C ASP A 246 9.48 11.73 5.63
N ALA A 247 9.57 10.73 6.51
CA ALA A 247 9.30 10.89 7.95
C ALA A 247 10.20 11.95 8.63
N ALA A 248 11.51 11.96 8.35
CA ALA A 248 12.41 12.95 8.94
C ALA A 248 12.19 14.36 8.38
N VAL A 249 11.75 14.49 7.13
CA VAL A 249 11.34 15.80 6.55
C VAL A 249 10.08 16.30 7.23
N LYS A 250 9.09 15.42 7.48
CA LYS A 250 7.89 15.75 8.26
C LYS A 250 8.23 16.15 9.69
N ALA A 251 9.16 15.46 10.34
CA ALA A 251 9.61 15.81 11.68
C ALA A 251 10.16 17.24 11.76
N VAL A 252 11.07 17.60 10.85
CA VAL A 252 11.61 18.97 10.75
C VAL A 252 10.48 19.97 10.55
N TYR A 253 9.54 19.67 9.65
CA TYR A 253 8.38 20.52 9.40
C TYR A 253 7.52 20.71 10.66
N TRP A 254 7.12 19.64 11.35
CA TRP A 254 6.28 19.74 12.55
C TRP A 254 6.99 20.49 13.67
N ILE A 255 8.30 20.27 13.87
CA ILE A 255 9.11 21.02 14.84
C ILE A 255 9.13 22.51 14.50
N GLN A 256 9.29 22.87 13.22
CA GLN A 256 9.27 24.28 12.78
C GLN A 256 7.90 24.92 12.96
N GLN A 257 6.81 24.20 12.69
CA GLN A 257 5.45 24.73 12.76
C GLN A 257 4.91 24.85 14.19
N PHE A 258 5.14 23.85 15.03
CA PHE A 258 4.52 23.74 16.35
C PHE A 258 5.51 24.00 17.50
N GLY A 259 6.81 23.96 17.23
CA GLY A 259 7.88 24.20 18.20
C GLY A 259 8.40 22.92 18.87
N ALA A 260 9.71 22.85 19.06
CA ALA A 260 10.40 21.66 19.59
C ALA A 260 9.98 21.24 21.02
N LEU A 261 9.37 22.15 21.79
CA LEU A 261 8.85 21.86 23.13
C LEU A 261 7.41 21.32 23.12
N GLN A 262 6.71 21.45 21.99
CA GLN A 262 5.29 21.15 21.88
C GLN A 262 5.03 19.85 21.11
N VAL A 263 5.96 19.44 20.25
CA VAL A 263 5.82 18.23 19.44
C VAL A 263 6.97 17.27 19.61
N VAL A 264 6.66 15.98 19.58
CA VAL A 264 7.63 14.88 19.55
C VAL A 264 7.38 14.04 18.29
N PRO A 265 7.96 14.42 17.13
CA PRO A 265 7.87 13.58 15.95
C PRO A 265 8.49 12.22 16.19
N ALA A 266 7.80 11.17 15.77
CA ALA A 266 8.28 9.81 15.91
C ALA A 266 8.01 8.97 14.67
N ALA A 267 8.77 7.90 14.54
CA ALA A 267 8.51 6.85 13.58
C ALA A 267 8.57 5.48 14.25
N VAL A 268 7.60 4.63 13.92
CA VAL A 268 7.63 3.20 14.25
C VAL A 268 8.11 2.46 13.00
N LEU A 269 9.19 1.70 13.12
CA LEU A 269 9.92 1.12 12.00
C LEU A 269 9.76 -0.39 11.93
N GLY A 270 9.70 -0.93 10.71
CA GLY A 270 9.66 -2.36 10.43
C GLY A 270 10.41 -2.75 9.15
N GLY A 271 11.10 -3.89 9.16
CA GLY A 271 11.87 -4.37 8.03
C GLY A 271 13.31 -3.85 7.98
N VAL A 272 13.80 -3.49 6.79
CA VAL A 272 15.24 -3.32 6.52
C VAL A 272 15.64 -1.86 6.44
N PHE A 273 16.55 -1.43 7.33
CA PHE A 273 17.07 -0.06 7.43
C PHE A 273 18.60 -0.01 7.46
N LYS A 274 19.18 1.07 6.94
CA LYS A 274 20.59 1.39 7.15
C LYS A 274 20.77 2.15 8.46
N VAL A 275 21.74 1.72 9.29
CA VAL A 275 22.06 2.38 10.56
C VAL A 275 22.35 3.87 10.38
N LEU A 276 23.19 4.23 9.40
CA LEU A 276 23.48 5.64 9.09
C LEU A 276 22.22 6.47 8.78
N SER A 277 21.24 5.87 8.11
CA SER A 277 19.96 6.53 7.81
C SER A 277 19.13 6.78 9.07
N LEU A 278 19.15 5.83 10.02
CA LEU A 278 18.51 5.97 11.34
C LEU A 278 19.15 7.10 12.15
N GLU A 279 20.48 7.12 12.23
CA GLU A 279 21.24 8.17 12.93
C GLU A 279 20.93 9.57 12.36
N GLN A 280 20.92 9.70 11.03
CA GLN A 280 20.57 10.94 10.35
C GLN A 280 19.13 11.38 10.61
N ALA A 281 18.19 10.44 10.73
CA ALA A 281 16.80 10.76 11.05
C ALA A 281 16.66 11.26 12.51
N GLN A 282 17.33 10.59 13.45
CA GLN A 282 17.39 11.02 14.86
C GLN A 282 18.06 12.38 15.04
N ALA A 283 19.11 12.67 14.28
CA ALA A 283 19.77 13.98 14.26
C ALA A 283 18.83 15.10 13.77
N ARG A 284 17.82 14.78 12.95
CA ARG A 284 16.79 15.71 12.47
C ARG A 284 15.60 15.86 13.41
N GLY A 285 15.64 15.23 14.59
CA GLY A 285 14.58 15.34 15.60
C GLY A 285 13.45 14.31 15.44
N LEU A 286 13.63 13.27 14.63
CA LEU A 286 12.70 12.15 14.56
C LEU A 286 13.06 11.09 15.62
N SER A 287 12.16 10.85 16.56
CA SER A 287 12.30 9.78 17.56
C SER A 287 12.01 8.43 16.92
N LEU A 288 12.81 7.41 17.19
CA LEU A 288 12.69 6.12 16.51
C LEU A 288 12.19 5.04 17.48
N PHE A 289 11.23 4.25 17.04
CA PHE A 289 10.70 3.08 17.74
C PHE A 289 10.56 1.93 16.73
N TRP A 290 10.40 0.71 17.20
CA TRP A 290 10.36 -0.47 16.34
C TRP A 290 9.09 -1.27 16.54
N SER A 291 8.52 -1.79 15.46
CA SER A 291 7.28 -2.58 15.54
C SER A 291 7.47 -3.89 16.30
N HIS A 292 8.68 -4.44 16.32
CA HIS A 292 9.00 -5.66 17.07
C HIS A 292 9.15 -5.43 18.57
N ASP A 293 9.24 -4.17 19.01
CA ASP A 293 9.46 -3.78 20.40
C ASP A 293 8.71 -2.47 20.70
N LEU A 294 7.37 -2.56 20.72
CA LEU A 294 6.50 -1.43 21.06
C LEU A 294 6.56 -1.06 22.55
N GLU A 295 7.12 -1.93 23.39
CA GLU A 295 7.29 -1.64 24.82
C GLU A 295 8.18 -0.42 25.04
N LYS A 296 9.21 -0.21 24.22
CA LYS A 296 10.01 1.03 24.24
C LYS A 296 9.19 2.29 23.95
N LEU A 297 8.19 2.20 23.07
CA LEU A 297 7.26 3.31 22.79
C LEU A 297 6.38 3.57 24.01
N GLY A 298 5.79 2.52 24.59
CA GLY A 298 4.95 2.63 25.78
C GLY A 298 5.72 3.18 26.99
N ALA A 299 6.96 2.71 27.21
CA ALA A 299 7.82 3.21 28.28
C ALA A 299 8.13 4.70 28.13
N PHE A 300 8.37 5.18 26.91
CA PHE A 300 8.54 6.60 26.66
C PHE A 300 7.25 7.38 26.93
N ILE A 301 6.10 6.92 26.41
CA ILE A 301 4.81 7.55 26.66
C ILE A 301 4.58 7.68 28.16
N GLU A 302 4.69 6.59 28.92
CA GLU A 302 4.47 6.58 30.37
C GLU A 302 5.45 7.48 31.13
N SER A 303 6.69 7.60 30.67
CA SER A 303 7.68 8.52 31.28
C SER A 303 7.29 10.00 31.18
N THR A 304 6.27 10.34 30.38
CA THR A 304 5.74 11.72 30.28
C THR A 304 4.65 12.03 31.30
N ALA A 305 4.24 11.06 32.11
CA ALA A 305 3.22 11.23 33.15
C ALA A 305 3.64 12.11 34.33
#